data_AF-A0A497M7R0-F1
#
_entry.id   AF-A0A497M7R0-F1
#
_cell.length_a   1.000
_cell.length_b   1.000
_cell.length_c   1.000
_cell.angle_alpha   90.00
_cell.angle_beta   90.00
_cell.angle_gamma   90.00
#
_symmetry.space_group_name_H-M   'P 1'
#
loop_
_entity.id
_entity.type
_entity.pdbx_description
1 polymer ?
#
loop_
_entity_poly.entity_id
_entity_poly.type
_entity_poly.pdbx_seq_one_letter_code
_entity_poly.pdbx_strand_id
1 'polypeptide(L)'
;MKPKIIFSEKCLEYGTWHIEGPERVRKAYEILKERGYEFLTPKPAAEEEIFKVHDREYVELLKKGAIEDADTPAYKNIYEYARLAAGGAILA
;
A
#
# COMPACT_ATOMS: atom_id res chain seq x y z
N MET A 1 18.16 -9.86 -17.67
CA MET A 1 16.83 -9.22 -17.65
C MET A 1 16.65 -8.57 -16.28
N LYS A 2 16.19 -7.32 -16.19
CA LYS A 2 15.91 -6.70 -14.88
C LYS A 2 14.61 -7.29 -14.30
N PRO A 3 14.48 -7.44 -12.98
CA PRO A 3 13.19 -7.79 -12.39
C PRO A 3 12.18 -6.67 -12.66
N LYS A 4 10.91 -7.05 -12.82
CA LYS A 4 9.81 -6.07 -12.84
C LYS A 4 9.52 -5.63 -11.42
N ILE A 5 9.22 -4.36 -11.25
CA ILE A 5 8.91 -3.76 -9.94
C ILE A 5 7.41 -3.53 -9.87
N ILE A 6 6.80 -3.84 -8.73
CA ILE A 6 5.38 -3.61 -8.53
C ILE A 6 5.19 -2.21 -7.97
N PHE A 7 4.37 -1.40 -8.63
CA PHE A 7 4.14 -0.01 -8.26
C PHE A 7 2.77 0.47 -8.72
N SER A 8 2.17 1.36 -7.93
CA SER A 8 1.01 2.15 -8.31
C SER A 8 1.19 3.57 -7.81
N GLU A 9 0.81 4.56 -8.63
CA GLU A 9 0.84 5.97 -8.22
C GLU A 9 -0.07 6.26 -7.01
N LYS A 10 -1.09 5.43 -6.78
CA LYS A 10 -1.94 5.48 -5.59
C LYS A 10 -1.15 5.30 -4.28
N CYS A 11 0.00 4.62 -4.30
CA CYS A 11 0.89 4.53 -3.15
C CYS A 11 1.55 5.88 -2.80
N LEU A 12 1.33 6.93 -3.58
CA LEU A 12 1.83 8.28 -3.32
C LEU A 12 0.74 9.21 -2.74
N GLU A 13 -0.47 8.69 -2.54
CA GLU A 13 -1.66 9.46 -2.14
C GLU A 13 -2.08 9.22 -0.68
N TYR A 14 -1.33 8.41 0.07
CA TYR A 14 -1.56 8.16 1.49
C TYR A 14 -0.64 9.03 2.36
N GLY A 15 -1.09 9.32 3.59
CA GLY A 15 -0.28 10.00 4.61
C GLY A 15 -0.02 11.49 4.36
N THR A 16 0.19 12.24 5.44
CA THR A 16 0.39 13.70 5.38
C THR A 16 1.50 14.24 6.28
N TRP A 17 1.87 13.53 7.35
CA TRP A 17 2.80 14.05 8.37
C TRP A 17 3.78 13.03 8.95
N HIS A 18 3.55 11.72 8.75
CA HIS A 18 4.37 10.67 9.34
C HIS A 18 5.62 10.38 8.51
N ILE A 19 6.68 9.87 9.15
CA ILE A 19 7.95 9.52 8.47
C ILE A 19 7.74 8.43 7.41
N GLU A 20 6.76 7.55 7.63
CA GLU A 20 6.22 6.59 6.65
C GLU A 20 5.30 7.33 5.68
N GLY A 21 5.85 8.28 4.94
CA GLY A 21 5.13 9.11 3.98
C GLY A 21 5.43 8.76 2.53
N PRO A 22 4.61 9.28 1.58
CA PRO A 22 4.66 8.92 0.16
C PRO A 22 5.97 9.32 -0.53
N GLU A 23 6.69 10.32 0.00
CA GLU A 23 7.99 10.74 -0.52
C GLU A 23 9.04 9.60 -0.52
N ARG A 24 8.95 8.67 0.44
CA ARG A 24 9.85 7.50 0.50
C ARG A 24 9.71 6.64 -0.75
N VAL A 25 8.48 6.42 -1.19
CA VAL A 25 8.15 5.60 -2.36
C VAL A 25 8.40 6.37 -3.65
N ARG A 26 8.03 7.66 -3.72
CA ARG A 26 8.23 8.52 -4.91
C ARG A 26 9.69 8.56 -5.34
N LYS A 27 10.60 8.85 -4.41
CA LYS A 27 12.05 8.92 -4.70
C LYS A 27 12.59 7.59 -5.22
N ALA A 28 12.16 6.47 -4.63
CA ALA A 28 12.57 5.15 -5.09
C ALA A 28 12.06 4.86 -6.51
N TYR A 29 10.79 5.17 -6.79
CA TYR A 29 10.20 5.02 -8.12
C TYR A 29 10.94 5.85 -9.17
N GLU A 30 11.22 7.12 -8.91
CA GLU A 30 11.96 8.01 -9.82
C GLU A 30 13.34 7.44 -10.17
N ILE A 31 14.13 7.06 -9.15
CA ILE A 31 15.47 6.46 -9.35
C ILE A 31 15.38 5.16 -10.16
N LEU A 32 14.41 4.30 -9.88
CA LEU A 32 14.24 3.02 -10.58
C LEU A 32 13.79 3.25 -12.03
N LYS A 33 12.91 4.23 -12.26
CA LYS A 33 12.46 4.62 -13.59
C LYS A 33 13.61 5.18 -14.43
N GLU A 34 14.42 6.08 -13.88
CA GLU A 34 15.61 6.62 -14.54
C GLU A 34 16.62 5.52 -14.90
N ARG A 35 16.72 4.51 -14.04
CA ARG A 35 17.54 3.32 -14.29
C ARG A 35 16.92 2.35 -15.29
N GLY A 36 15.76 2.63 -15.87
CA GLY A 36 15.11 1.79 -16.88
C GLY A 36 14.61 0.45 -16.34
N TYR A 37 14.04 0.44 -15.13
CA TYR A 37 13.23 -0.68 -14.65
C TYR A 37 11.83 -0.65 -15.26
N GLU A 38 11.24 -1.83 -15.44
CA GLU A 38 9.84 -1.98 -15.86
C GLU A 38 8.94 -2.14 -14.63
N PHE A 39 7.70 -1.67 -14.75
CA PHE A 39 6.75 -1.68 -13.64
C PHE A 39 5.48 -2.46 -13.99
N LEU A 40 4.93 -3.14 -12.98
CA LEU A 40 3.62 -3.78 -13.04
C LEU A 40 2.68 -3.09 -12.04
N THR A 41 1.46 -2.83 -12.49
CA THR A 41 0.42 -2.23 -11.64
C THR A 41 -0.37 -3.35 -10.96
N PRO A 42 -0.40 -3.39 -9.62
CA PRO A 42 -1.18 -4.38 -8.89
C PRO A 42 -2.68 -4.03 -8.88
N LYS A 43 -3.49 -5.02 -8.55
CA LYS A 43 -4.88 -4.83 -8.15
C LYS A 43 -4.96 -4.87 -6.62
N PRO A 44 -5.93 -4.19 -5.98
CA PRO A 44 -6.18 -4.39 -4.57
C PRO A 44 -6.50 -5.86 -4.26
N ALA A 45 -5.98 -6.37 -3.14
CA ALA A 45 -6.32 -7.69 -2.64
C ALA A 45 -7.83 -7.80 -2.41
N ALA A 46 -8.43 -8.94 -2.76
CA ALA A 46 -9.81 -9.23 -2.43
C ALA A 46 -9.96 -9.41 -0.91
N GLU A 47 -11.13 -9.09 -0.34
CA GLU A 47 -11.31 -9.23 1.12
C GLU A 47 -11.17 -10.69 1.56
N GLU A 48 -11.56 -11.63 0.70
CA GLU A 48 -11.38 -13.06 0.92
C GLU A 48 -9.91 -13.46 1.06
N GLU A 49 -8.99 -12.74 0.43
CA GLU A 49 -7.54 -12.96 0.56
C GLU A 49 -7.02 -12.39 1.89
N ILE A 50 -7.53 -11.23 2.28
CA ILE A 50 -7.19 -10.56 3.55
C ILE A 50 -7.68 -11.40 4.74
N PHE A 51 -8.89 -11.97 4.65
CA PHE A 51 -9.46 -12.82 5.70
C PHE A 51 -8.77 -14.18 5.87
N LYS A 52 -7.83 -14.55 5.00
CA LYS A 52 -6.98 -15.74 5.23
C LYS A 52 -5.98 -15.53 6.37
N VAL A 53 -5.69 -14.28 6.73
CA VAL A 53 -4.68 -13.91 7.72
C VAL A 53 -5.17 -12.94 8.79
N HIS A 54 -6.21 -12.15 8.51
CA HIS A 54 -6.77 -11.17 9.44
C HIS A 54 -8.22 -11.49 9.83
N ASP A 55 -8.57 -11.21 11.08
CA ASP A 55 -9.95 -11.32 11.55
C ASP A 55 -10.86 -10.29 10.89
N ARG A 56 -12.11 -10.69 10.61
CA ARG A 56 -13.12 -9.80 10.02
C ARG A 56 -13.38 -8.57 10.89
N GLU A 57 -13.44 -8.77 12.20
CA GLU A 57 -13.66 -7.68 13.17
C GLU A 57 -12.54 -6.63 13.10
N TYR A 58 -11.29 -7.06 13.04
CA TYR A 58 -10.14 -6.17 12.89
C TYR A 58 -10.24 -5.31 11.63
N VAL A 59 -10.56 -5.94 10.49
CA VAL A 59 -10.70 -5.24 9.20
C VAL A 59 -11.84 -4.21 9.25
N GLU A 60 -12.97 -4.53 9.90
CA GLU A 60 -14.09 -3.59 10.06
C GLU A 60 -13.76 -2.41 10.97
N LEU A 61 -13.00 -2.64 12.05
CA LEU A 61 -12.49 -1.56 12.90
C LEU A 61 -11.51 -0.66 12.13
N LEU A 62 -10.63 -1.25 11.32
CA LEU A 62 -9.68 -0.53 10.47
C LEU A 62 -10.39 0.37 9.45
N LYS A 63 -11.42 -0.15 8.77
CA LYS A 63 -12.25 0.63 7.82
C LYS A 63 -12.91 1.84 8.48
N LYS A 64 -13.28 1.72 9.75
CA LYS A 64 -13.91 2.78 10.54
C LYS A 64 -12.90 3.78 11.12
N GLY A 65 -11.60 3.53 10.97
CA GLY A 65 -10.55 4.30 11.64
C GLY A 65 -10.61 4.17 13.17
N ALA A 66 -11.17 3.07 13.69
CA ALA A 66 -11.37 2.87 15.12
C ALA A 66 -10.15 2.22 15.81
N ILE A 67 -9.12 1.88 15.05
CA ILE A 67 -7.86 1.33 15.53
C ILE A 67 -6.71 2.14 14.93
N GLU A 68 -6.18 3.07 15.71
CA GLU A 68 -5.07 3.92 15.32
C GLU A 68 -4.23 4.30 16.54
N ASP A 69 -2.98 4.64 16.28
CA ASP A 69 -2.09 5.31 17.21
C ASP A 69 -1.13 6.26 16.46
N ALA A 70 -0.15 6.82 17.16
CA ALA A 70 0.80 7.76 16.57
C ALA A 70 1.69 7.11 15.50
N ASP A 71 1.94 5.79 15.58
CA ASP A 71 2.76 5.03 14.63
C ASP A 71 1.91 4.45 13.47
N THR A 72 0.62 4.25 13.71
CA THR A 72 -0.35 3.67 12.76
C THR A 72 -1.60 4.56 12.59
N PRO A 73 -1.45 5.79 12.08
CA PRO A 73 -2.55 6.74 11.93
C PRO A 73 -3.62 6.26 10.92
N ALA A 74 -4.90 6.45 11.25
CA ALA A 74 -6.01 6.11 10.35
C ALA A 74 -6.23 7.20 9.29
N TYR A 75 -5.35 7.27 8.29
CA TYR A 75 -5.52 8.20 7.18
C TYR A 75 -6.82 7.94 6.40
N LYS A 76 -7.35 8.99 5.77
CA LYS A 76 -8.47 8.86 4.83
C LYS A 76 -8.10 7.84 3.75
N ASN A 77 -9.00 6.88 3.51
CA ASN A 77 -8.83 5.77 2.56
C ASN A 77 -7.65 4.83 2.86
N ILE A 78 -7.11 4.81 4.10
CA ILE A 78 -5.96 3.96 4.46
C ILE A 78 -6.21 2.48 4.15
N TYR A 79 -7.44 2.01 4.33
CA TYR A 79 -7.84 0.65 3.96
C TYR A 79 -7.59 0.34 2.49
N GLU A 80 -8.00 1.23 1.57
CA GLU A 80 -7.85 1.00 0.13
C GLU A 80 -6.38 0.98 -0.30
N TYR A 81 -5.54 1.84 0.30
CA TYR A 81 -4.10 1.82 0.06
C TYR A 81 -3.44 0.55 0.63
N ALA A 82 -3.83 0.13 1.82
CA ALA A 82 -3.35 -1.11 2.43
C ALA A 82 -3.73 -2.35 1.59
N ARG A 83 -4.96 -2.41 1.08
CA ARG A 83 -5.40 -3.46 0.14
C ARG A 83 -4.59 -3.48 -1.13
N LEU A 84 -4.27 -2.30 -1.68
CA LEU A 84 -3.43 -2.19 -2.88
C LEU A 84 -2.01 -2.67 -2.62
N ALA A 85 -1.42 -2.32 -1.48
CA ALA A 85 -0.11 -2.81 -1.07
C ALA A 85 -0.10 -4.34 -0.90
N ALA A 86 -1.12 -4.90 -0.23
CA ALA A 86 -1.27 -6.35 -0.08
C ALA A 86 -1.43 -7.05 -1.44
N GLY A 87 -2.24 -6.51 -2.35
CA GLY A 87 -2.36 -7.04 -3.70
C GLY A 87 -1.09 -6.91 -4.53
N GLY A 88 -0.25 -5.92 -4.23
CA GLY A 88 1.11 -5.82 -4.74
C GLY A 88 2.00 -6.97 -4.27
N ALA A 89 1.92 -7.35 -3.00
CA ALA A 89 2.65 -8.50 -2.48
C ALA A 89 2.14 -9.84 -3.06
N ILE A 90 0.85 -9.97 -3.35
CA ILE A 90 0.25 -11.16 -3.97
C ILE A 90 0.67 -11.32 -5.44
N LEU A 91 0.87 -10.21 -6.16
CA LEU A 91 1.30 -10.22 -7.56
C LEU A 91 2.80 -10.54 -7.74
N ALA A 92 3.62 -10.35 -6.70
CA ALA A 92 5.08 -10.54 -6.73
C ALA A 92 5.48 -12.02 -6.85
#